data_AF-A0A084TL94-F1
#
_entry.id   AF-A0A084TL94-F1
#
_cell.length_a   1.000
_cell.length_b   1.000
_cell.length_c   1.000
_cell.angle_alpha   90.00
_cell.angle_beta   90.00
_cell.angle_gamma   90.00
#
_symmetry.space_group_name_H-M   'P 1'
#
loop_
_entity.id
_entity.type
_entity.pdbx_description
1 polymer ?
#
loop_
_entity_poly.entity_id
_entity_poly.type
_entity_poly.pdbx_seq_one_letter_code
_entity_poly.pdbx_strand_id
1 'polypeptide(L)'
;MKKLVFLGLFSAISMVATAQTTGANPDVTYTVKENRIFIGEDDVTDTLSLERKDAILAAHNEQEKQQLLQDAEKALEETKAQAEKEQKRLEKAHKKALKEQKKAEKALKKQEKAKKNYSKAKEKYEAATRKYNKLKKRGDLSPNDEAKWLDKMEKLKGKLDKATRKL
;
A
#
# COMPACT_ATOMS: atom_id res chain seq x y z
N MET A 1 -23.25 33.32 17.73
CA MET A 1 -24.57 32.78 18.12
C MET A 1 -24.56 31.27 17.93
N LYS A 2 -24.70 30.55 19.05
CA LYS A 2 -24.72 29.08 19.17
C LYS A 2 -25.94 28.50 18.46
N LYS A 3 -25.81 27.44 17.65
CA LYS A 3 -26.80 26.35 17.43
C LYS A 3 -26.02 25.12 16.96
N LEU A 4 -25.67 24.23 17.89
CA LEU A 4 -26.41 23.01 18.27
C LEU A 4 -26.00 21.81 17.40
N VAL A 5 -25.11 21.03 18.01
CA VAL A 5 -24.72 19.66 17.71
C VAL A 5 -25.96 18.76 17.74
N PHE A 6 -26.15 17.92 16.72
CA PHE A 6 -26.91 16.68 16.85
C PHE A 6 -26.15 15.57 16.10
N LEU A 7 -25.25 14.94 16.85
CA LEU A 7 -24.58 13.70 16.49
C LEU A 7 -25.62 12.57 16.67
N GLY A 8 -26.23 12.14 15.57
CA GLY A 8 -27.15 11.00 15.55
C GLY A 8 -26.38 9.69 15.76
N LEU A 9 -26.17 9.31 17.02
CA LEU A 9 -25.69 7.98 17.40
C LEU A 9 -26.84 6.99 17.23
N PHE A 10 -26.94 6.38 16.05
CA PHE A 10 -27.88 5.31 15.76
C PHE A 10 -27.38 4.02 16.44
N SER A 11 -27.70 3.86 17.73
CA SER A 11 -27.46 2.63 18.47
C SER A 11 -28.57 1.64 18.13
N ALA A 12 -28.41 0.92 17.02
CA ALA A 12 -29.17 -0.29 16.74
C ALA A 12 -28.44 -1.47 17.41
N ILE A 13 -28.57 -1.59 18.72
CA ILE A 13 -28.26 -2.83 19.43
C ILE A 13 -29.44 -3.76 19.15
N SER A 14 -29.35 -4.52 18.05
CA SER A 14 -30.18 -5.69 17.85
C SER A 14 -29.74 -6.75 18.84
N MET A 15 -30.43 -6.81 19.98
CA MET A 15 -30.31 -7.88 20.95
C MET A 15 -30.90 -9.15 20.31
N VAL A 16 -30.06 -9.90 19.61
CA VAL A 16 -30.41 -11.26 19.20
C VAL A 16 -30.10 -12.15 20.39
N ALA A 17 -31.09 -12.30 21.27
CA ALA A 17 -31.06 -13.32 22.31
C ALA A 17 -31.12 -14.68 21.61
N THR A 18 -29.97 -15.33 21.44
CA THR A 18 -29.94 -16.76 21.10
C THR A 18 -30.26 -17.54 22.37
N ALA A 19 -31.55 -17.81 22.58
CA ALA A 19 -31.99 -18.81 23.54
C ALA A 19 -31.58 -20.19 23.00
N GLN A 20 -30.55 -20.80 23.59
CA GLN A 20 -30.19 -22.19 23.33
C GLN A 20 -31.06 -23.08 24.21
N THR A 21 -32.05 -23.74 23.60
CA THR A 21 -32.85 -24.79 24.24
C THR A 21 -32.01 -26.07 24.31
N THR A 22 -31.37 -26.33 25.45
CA THR A 22 -30.81 -27.65 25.75
C THR A 22 -31.95 -28.56 26.20
N GLY A 23 -32.18 -29.64 25.44
CA GLY A 23 -33.32 -30.52 25.61
C GLY A 23 -33.27 -31.35 26.89
N ALA A 24 -34.12 -30.99 27.86
CA ALA A 24 -34.92 -31.88 28.71
C ALA A 24 -35.86 -30.97 29.53
N ASN A 25 -37.12 -30.84 29.11
CA ASN A 25 -38.12 -29.80 29.45
C ASN A 25 -38.02 -28.55 28.54
N PRO A 26 -39.04 -28.25 27.71
CA PRO A 26 -38.95 -27.22 26.67
C PRO A 26 -39.03 -25.75 27.15
N ASP A 27 -39.07 -25.47 28.44
CA ASP A 27 -39.42 -24.12 28.94
C ASP A 27 -38.59 -23.63 30.15
N VAL A 28 -37.47 -24.27 30.46
CA VAL A 28 -36.65 -23.93 31.65
C VAL A 28 -35.20 -23.66 31.24
N THR A 29 -34.78 -22.39 31.33
CA THR A 29 -33.39 -21.99 31.13
C THR A 29 -32.60 -22.12 32.42
N TYR A 30 -31.63 -23.03 32.43
CA TYR A 30 -30.72 -23.21 33.56
C TYR A 30 -29.50 -22.30 33.40
N THR A 31 -29.14 -21.55 34.45
CA THR A 31 -27.90 -20.76 34.51
C THR A 31 -26.94 -21.43 35.48
N VAL A 32 -25.70 -21.65 35.06
CA VAL A 32 -24.67 -22.23 35.94
C VAL A 32 -23.76 -21.10 36.46
N LYS A 33 -23.60 -21.00 37.78
CA LYS A 33 -22.62 -20.09 38.41
C LYS A 33 -21.91 -20.83 39.53
N GLU A 34 -20.58 -20.84 39.54
CA GLU A 34 -19.78 -21.47 40.59
C GLU A 34 -20.23 -22.91 40.94
N ASN A 35 -20.52 -23.72 39.90
CA ASN A 35 -20.98 -25.10 40.01
C ASN A 35 -22.38 -25.29 40.63
N ARG A 36 -23.16 -24.20 40.74
CA ARG A 36 -24.58 -24.22 41.14
C ARG A 36 -25.47 -23.99 39.94
N ILE A 37 -26.63 -24.62 39.95
CA ILE A 37 -27.61 -24.61 38.87
C ILE A 37 -28.82 -23.79 39.31
N PHE A 38 -29.10 -22.72 38.58
CA PHE A 38 -30.20 -21.80 38.85
C PHE A 38 -31.28 -21.90 37.78
N ILE A 39 -32.54 -21.77 38.16
CA ILE A 39 -33.64 -21.44 37.24
C ILE A 39 -34.08 -20.01 37.58
N GLY A 40 -33.83 -19.06 36.69
CA GLY A 40 -34.03 -17.64 37.02
C GLY A 40 -33.09 -17.17 38.14
N GLU A 41 -33.64 -16.84 39.31
CA GLU A 41 -32.89 -16.47 40.52
C GLU A 41 -32.86 -17.57 41.60
N ASP A 42 -33.62 -18.66 41.43
CA ASP A 42 -33.74 -19.73 42.42
C ASP A 42 -32.65 -20.80 42.26
N ASP A 43 -31.95 -21.11 43.35
CA ASP A 43 -30.95 -22.18 43.42
C ASP A 43 -31.65 -23.54 43.49
N VAL A 44 -31.62 -24.28 42.38
CA VAL A 44 -32.23 -25.60 42.27
C VAL A 44 -31.21 -26.72 42.37
N THR A 45 -29.96 -26.39 42.74
CA THR A 45 -28.84 -27.33 42.76
C THR A 45 -29.20 -28.59 43.53
N ASP A 46 -29.77 -28.50 44.74
CA ASP A 46 -30.06 -29.67 45.57
C ASP A 46 -31.34 -30.43 45.21
N THR A 47 -32.22 -29.82 44.40
CA THR A 47 -33.48 -30.44 43.96
C THR A 47 -33.33 -31.32 42.72
N LEU A 48 -32.21 -31.19 41.99
CA LEU A 48 -31.89 -31.96 40.79
C LEU A 48 -31.26 -33.32 41.15
N SER A 49 -31.56 -34.37 40.38
CA SER A 49 -30.87 -35.66 40.50
C SER A 49 -29.39 -35.51 40.10
N LEU A 50 -28.52 -36.33 40.69
CA LEU A 50 -27.07 -36.30 40.43
C LEU A 50 -26.75 -36.38 38.92
N GLU A 51 -27.37 -37.33 38.21
CA GLU A 51 -27.20 -37.47 36.75
C GLU A 51 -27.58 -36.21 35.97
N ARG A 52 -28.60 -35.48 36.43
CA ARG A 52 -29.07 -34.27 35.75
C ARG A 52 -28.21 -33.06 36.06
N LYS A 53 -27.64 -32.96 37.26
CA LYS A 53 -26.65 -31.93 37.60
C LYS A 53 -25.39 -32.11 36.75
N ASP A 54 -24.88 -33.33 36.66
CA ASP A 54 -23.67 -33.63 35.87
C ASP A 54 -23.88 -33.35 34.39
N ALA A 55 -25.06 -33.69 33.83
CA ALA A 55 -25.39 -33.37 32.44
C ALA A 55 -25.44 -31.86 32.16
N ILE A 56 -26.02 -31.07 33.06
CA ILE A 56 -26.13 -29.60 32.90
C ILE A 56 -24.74 -28.95 33.02
N LEU A 57 -23.93 -29.35 33.99
CA LEU A 57 -22.57 -28.85 34.17
C LEU A 57 -21.66 -29.24 32.99
N ALA A 58 -21.77 -30.48 32.50
CA ALA A 58 -21.02 -30.93 31.33
C ALA A 58 -21.39 -30.15 30.07
N ALA A 59 -22.69 -29.89 29.84
CA ALA A 59 -23.15 -29.09 28.72
C ALA A 59 -22.65 -27.63 28.80
N HIS A 60 -22.70 -27.01 29.98
CA HIS A 60 -22.18 -25.66 30.20
C HIS A 60 -20.67 -25.56 29.92
N ASN A 61 -19.88 -26.50 30.46
CA ASN A 61 -18.43 -26.53 30.25
C ASN A 61 -18.06 -26.74 28.76
N GLU A 62 -18.82 -27.57 28.04
CA GLU A 62 -18.62 -27.77 26.61
C GLU A 62 -19.00 -26.52 25.81
N GLN A 63 -20.07 -25.80 26.20
CA GLN A 63 -20.44 -24.52 25.59
C GLN A 63 -19.38 -23.44 25.82
N GLU A 64 -18.87 -23.29 27.05
CA GLU A 64 -17.78 -22.34 27.34
C GLU A 64 -16.54 -22.66 26.52
N LYS A 65 -16.17 -23.94 26.44
CA LYS A 65 -15.03 -24.38 25.61
C LYS A 65 -15.24 -24.05 24.13
N GLN A 66 -16.44 -24.24 23.59
CA GLN A 66 -16.75 -23.89 22.20
C GLN A 66 -16.72 -22.37 21.97
N GLN A 67 -17.22 -21.57 22.91
CA GLN A 67 -17.12 -20.11 22.84
C GLN A 67 -15.65 -19.65 22.87
N LEU A 68 -14.84 -20.20 23.78
CA LEU A 68 -13.40 -19.90 23.85
C LEU A 68 -12.68 -20.25 22.55
N LEU A 69 -13.00 -21.40 21.94
CA LEU A 69 -12.44 -21.79 20.64
C LEU A 69 -12.88 -20.82 19.54
N GLN A 70 -14.15 -20.45 19.48
CA GLN A 70 -14.68 -19.52 18.48
C GLN A 70 -14.06 -18.12 18.61
N ASP A 71 -13.89 -17.62 19.84
CA ASP A 71 -13.27 -16.31 20.08
C ASP A 71 -11.77 -16.34 19.77
N ALA A 72 -11.09 -17.46 20.06
CA ALA A 72 -9.71 -17.66 19.65
C ALA A 72 -9.55 -17.72 18.12
N GLU A 73 -10.47 -18.38 17.41
CA GLU A 73 -10.50 -18.41 15.94
C GLU A 73 -10.74 -17.03 15.34
N LYS A 74 -11.71 -16.27 15.86
CA LYS A 74 -11.98 -14.89 15.42
C LYS A 74 -10.75 -14.00 15.65
N ALA A 75 -10.13 -14.06 16.83
CA ALA A 75 -8.92 -13.29 17.10
C ALA A 75 -7.76 -13.68 16.15
N LEU A 76 -7.63 -14.97 15.83
CA LEU A 76 -6.64 -15.45 14.86
C LEU A 76 -6.94 -14.97 13.43
N GLU A 77 -8.20 -14.96 13.03
CA GLU A 77 -8.62 -14.45 11.72
C GLU A 77 -8.39 -12.94 11.60
N GLU A 78 -8.75 -12.18 12.63
CA GLU A 78 -8.52 -10.73 12.67
C GLU A 78 -7.03 -10.39 12.59
N THR A 79 -6.18 -11.09 13.34
CA THR A 79 -4.73 -10.88 13.31
C THR A 79 -4.13 -11.25 11.95
N LYS A 80 -4.57 -12.35 11.32
CA LYS A 80 -4.19 -12.71 9.94
C LYS A 80 -4.62 -11.66 8.93
N ALA A 81 -5.86 -11.17 9.03
CA ALA A 81 -6.40 -10.15 8.13
C ALA A 81 -5.65 -8.81 8.27
N GLN A 82 -5.27 -8.42 9.50
CA GLN A 82 -4.44 -7.25 9.75
C GLN A 82 -3.03 -7.42 9.18
N ALA A 83 -2.41 -8.58 9.39
CA ALA A 83 -1.09 -8.90 8.86
C ALA A 83 -1.09 -8.88 7.32
N GLU A 84 -2.09 -9.46 6.66
CA GLU A 84 -2.21 -9.45 5.19
C GLU A 84 -2.39 -8.03 4.65
N LYS A 85 -3.25 -7.22 5.30
CA LYS A 85 -3.44 -5.80 4.94
C LYS A 85 -2.13 -5.04 5.03
N GLU A 86 -1.36 -5.24 6.10
CA GLU A 86 -0.09 -4.55 6.28
C GLU A 86 0.97 -5.01 5.27
N GLN A 87 1.09 -6.32 5.04
CA GLN A 87 1.95 -6.87 3.98
C GLN A 87 1.62 -6.27 2.61
N LYS A 88 0.33 -6.19 2.26
CA LYS A 88 -0.12 -5.60 0.99
C LYS A 88 0.16 -4.10 0.91
N ARG A 89 0.13 -3.37 2.02
CA ARG A 89 0.53 -1.94 2.07
C ARG A 89 2.02 -1.78 1.87
N LEU A 90 2.83 -2.58 2.55
CA LEU A 90 4.29 -2.59 2.43
C LEU A 90 4.72 -2.95 1.01
N GLU A 91 4.13 -3.98 0.40
CA GLU A 91 4.43 -4.38 -0.98
C GLU A 91 4.09 -3.25 -1.97
N LYS A 92 2.92 -2.60 -1.81
CA LYS A 92 2.52 -1.45 -2.62
C LYS A 92 3.48 -0.26 -2.45
N ALA A 93 3.89 0.04 -1.22
CA ALA A 93 4.83 1.11 -0.92
C ALA A 93 6.20 0.83 -1.56
N HIS A 94 6.72 -0.39 -1.39
CA HIS A 94 7.97 -0.83 -2.00
C HIS A 94 7.93 -0.74 -3.53
N LYS A 95 6.83 -1.21 -4.15
CA LYS A 95 6.65 -1.14 -5.61
C LYS A 95 6.57 0.31 -6.13
N LYS A 96 5.98 1.23 -5.36
CA LYS A 96 5.97 2.67 -5.70
C LYS A 96 7.38 3.26 -5.61
N ALA A 97 8.09 3.00 -4.52
CA ALA A 97 9.47 3.47 -4.33
C ALA A 97 10.40 2.97 -5.44
N LEU A 98 10.33 1.68 -5.82
CA LEU A 98 11.11 1.13 -6.94
C LEU A 98 10.78 1.80 -8.28
N LYS A 99 9.51 2.10 -8.54
CA LYS A 99 9.10 2.79 -9.77
C LYS A 99 9.63 4.22 -9.80
N GLU A 100 9.60 4.92 -8.69
CA GLU A 100 10.12 6.28 -8.55
C GLU A 100 11.64 6.32 -8.71
N GLN A 101 12.36 5.43 -8.03
CA GLN A 101 13.80 5.28 -8.20
C GLN A 101 14.16 5.02 -9.67
N LYS A 102 13.49 4.07 -10.33
CA LYS A 102 13.73 3.77 -11.75
C LYS A 102 13.40 4.93 -12.68
N LYS A 103 12.38 5.75 -12.37
CA LYS A 103 12.07 6.97 -13.13
C LYS A 103 13.17 8.01 -12.94
N ALA A 104 13.62 8.23 -11.70
CA ALA A 104 14.69 9.17 -11.38
C ALA A 104 16.01 8.77 -12.06
N GLU A 105 16.39 7.48 -11.99
CA GLU A 105 17.58 6.96 -12.66
C GLU A 105 17.51 7.15 -14.19
N LYS A 106 16.35 6.85 -14.80
CA LYS A 106 16.15 7.08 -16.24
C LYS A 106 16.23 8.57 -16.60
N ALA A 107 15.70 9.45 -15.76
CA ALA A 107 15.75 10.89 -15.97
C ALA A 107 17.19 11.40 -15.90
N LEU A 108 17.94 10.97 -14.88
CA LEU A 108 19.35 11.30 -14.70
C LEU A 108 20.19 10.81 -15.89
N LYS A 109 20.01 9.55 -16.32
CA LYS A 109 20.70 9.00 -17.49
C LYS A 109 20.37 9.75 -18.79
N LYS A 110 19.13 10.21 -18.95
CA LYS A 110 18.74 11.06 -20.10
C LYS A 110 19.44 12.42 -20.04
N GLN A 111 19.48 13.04 -18.87
CA GLN A 111 20.14 14.33 -18.67
C GLN A 111 21.65 14.23 -18.91
N GLU A 112 22.32 13.20 -18.39
CA GLU A 112 23.74 12.95 -18.64
C GLU A 112 24.03 12.73 -20.13
N LYS A 113 23.18 11.95 -20.81
CA LYS A 113 23.30 11.74 -22.26
C LYS A 113 23.10 13.04 -23.03
N ALA A 114 22.16 13.89 -22.62
CA ALA A 114 21.94 15.20 -23.21
C ALA A 114 23.16 16.12 -23.02
N LYS A 115 23.69 16.22 -21.80
CA LYS A 115 24.92 16.97 -21.46
C LYS A 115 26.11 16.49 -22.29
N LYS A 116 26.32 15.17 -22.40
CA LYS A 116 27.40 14.58 -23.21
C LYS A 116 27.23 14.90 -24.70
N ASN A 117 26.02 14.83 -25.22
CA ASN A 117 25.74 15.16 -26.62
C ASN A 117 25.96 16.64 -26.92
N TYR A 118 25.51 17.53 -26.02
CA TYR A 118 25.76 18.97 -26.12
C TYR A 118 27.26 19.26 -26.11
N SER A 119 28.00 18.72 -25.14
CA SER A 119 29.46 18.90 -25.03
C SER A 119 30.17 18.47 -26.32
N LYS A 120 29.85 17.28 -26.86
CA LYS A 120 30.43 16.78 -28.11
C LYS A 120 30.06 17.63 -29.32
N ALA A 121 28.83 18.14 -29.39
CA ALA A 121 28.40 19.01 -30.49
C ALA A 121 29.11 20.37 -30.43
N LYS A 122 29.23 20.94 -29.23
CA LYS A 122 29.94 22.19 -28.97
C LYS A 122 31.41 22.08 -29.37
N GLU A 123 32.10 21.04 -28.89
CA GLU A 123 33.50 20.79 -29.22
C GLU A 123 33.74 20.66 -30.73
N LYS A 124 32.89 19.91 -31.45
CA LYS A 124 32.99 19.77 -32.90
C LYS A 124 32.76 21.09 -33.64
N TYR A 125 31.77 21.88 -33.22
CA TYR A 125 31.49 23.19 -33.80
C TYR A 125 32.65 24.16 -33.57
N GLU A 126 33.17 24.24 -32.35
CA GLU A 126 34.32 25.08 -32.02
C GLU A 126 35.58 24.66 -32.78
N ALA A 127 35.88 23.36 -32.84
CA ALA A 127 37.03 22.85 -33.59
C ALA A 127 36.93 23.16 -35.09
N ALA A 128 35.74 23.01 -35.69
CA ALA A 128 35.51 23.38 -37.08
C ALA A 128 35.66 24.89 -37.30
N THR A 129 35.08 25.71 -36.42
CA THR A 129 35.19 27.17 -36.45
C THR A 129 36.65 27.63 -36.35
N ARG A 130 37.42 27.06 -35.42
CA ARG A 130 38.85 27.36 -35.25
C ARG A 130 39.64 26.99 -36.50
N LYS A 131 39.40 25.82 -37.09
CA LYS A 131 40.09 25.37 -38.30
C LYS A 131 39.75 26.24 -39.51
N TYR A 132 38.47 26.58 -39.71
CA TYR A 132 38.03 27.49 -40.76
C TYR A 132 38.70 28.87 -40.61
N ASN A 133 38.66 29.46 -39.41
CA ASN A 133 39.29 30.76 -39.15
C ASN A 133 40.81 30.73 -39.42
N LYS A 134 41.49 29.63 -39.07
CA LYS A 134 42.93 29.47 -39.37
C LYS A 134 43.20 29.43 -40.86
N LEU A 135 42.44 28.63 -41.63
CA LEU A 135 42.63 28.52 -43.07
C LEU A 135 42.29 29.83 -43.80
N LYS A 136 41.20 30.49 -43.39
CA LYS A 136 40.80 31.80 -43.93
C LYS A 136 41.87 32.86 -43.70
N LYS A 137 42.46 32.92 -42.50
CA LYS A 137 43.57 33.83 -42.18
C LYS A 137 44.83 33.58 -43.00
N ARG A 138 45.08 32.32 -43.41
CA ARG A 138 46.24 31.96 -44.23
C ARG A 138 46.03 32.19 -45.72
N GLY A 139 44.77 32.40 -46.16
CA GLY A 139 44.43 32.44 -47.58
C GLY A 139 44.41 31.05 -48.24
N ASP A 140 44.44 29.97 -47.45
CA ASP A 140 44.48 28.58 -47.94
C ASP A 140 43.08 28.07 -48.40
N LEU A 141 42.11 28.95 -48.65
CA LEU A 141 40.72 28.60 -48.99
C LEU A 141 40.39 29.08 -50.40
N SER A 142 40.11 28.12 -51.30
CA SER A 142 39.46 28.44 -52.58
C SER A 142 37.99 28.84 -52.35
N PRO A 143 37.36 29.59 -53.27
CA PRO A 143 35.94 29.95 -53.13
C PRO A 143 35.01 28.74 -52.94
N ASN A 144 35.31 27.63 -53.63
CA ASN A 144 34.54 26.40 -53.51
C ASN A 144 34.75 25.70 -52.14
N ASP A 145 35.96 25.72 -51.61
CA ASP A 145 36.25 25.16 -50.29
C ASP A 145 35.67 26.03 -49.17
N GLU A 146 35.63 27.35 -49.34
CA GLU A 146 34.93 28.24 -48.42
C GLU A 146 33.45 27.89 -48.30
N ALA A 147 32.76 27.69 -49.42
CA ALA A 147 31.36 27.26 -49.43
C ALA A 147 31.17 25.92 -48.68
N LYS A 148 32.04 24.93 -48.91
CA LYS A 148 31.99 23.63 -48.20
C LYS A 148 32.22 23.78 -46.69
N TRP A 149 33.12 24.67 -46.28
CA TRP A 149 33.37 24.94 -44.87
C TRP A 149 32.19 25.62 -44.19
N LEU A 150 31.57 26.60 -44.86
CA LEU A 150 30.38 27.28 -44.36
C LEU A 150 29.20 26.31 -44.20
N ASP A 151 28.91 25.47 -45.21
CA ASP A 151 27.89 24.41 -45.13
C ASP A 151 28.17 23.43 -43.97
N LYS A 152 29.43 23.01 -43.80
CA LYS A 152 29.82 22.15 -42.68
C LYS A 152 29.58 22.83 -41.32
N MET A 153 29.92 24.10 -41.20
CA MET A 153 29.70 24.87 -39.97
C MET A 153 28.21 25.06 -39.67
N GLU A 154 27.39 25.32 -40.67
CA GLU A 154 25.94 25.41 -40.53
C GLU A 154 25.35 24.08 -40.06
N LYS A 155 25.74 22.96 -40.67
CA LYS A 155 25.33 21.61 -40.24
C LYS A 155 25.74 21.31 -38.80
N LEU A 156 26.92 21.75 -38.37
CA LEU A 156 27.39 21.58 -36.99
C LEU A 156 26.65 22.50 -36.01
N LYS A 157 26.37 23.75 -36.39
CA LYS A 157 25.55 24.69 -35.62
C LYS A 157 24.15 24.12 -35.41
N GLY A 158 23.51 23.62 -36.47
CA GLY A 158 22.21 22.96 -36.37
C GLY A 158 22.22 21.73 -35.46
N LYS A 159 23.32 20.97 -35.39
CA LYS A 159 23.47 19.87 -34.41
C LYS A 159 23.64 20.38 -32.98
N LEU A 160 24.39 21.45 -32.78
CA LEU A 160 24.55 22.11 -31.48
C LEU A 160 23.22 22.67 -30.97
N ASP A 161 22.45 23.36 -31.82
CA ASP A 161 21.14 23.90 -31.46
C ASP A 161 20.17 22.78 -31.07
N LYS A 162 20.14 21.68 -31.86
CA LYS A 162 19.35 20.49 -31.54
C LYS A 162 19.77 19.84 -30.22
N ALA A 163 21.06 19.84 -29.88
CA ALA A 163 21.54 19.30 -28.62
C ALA A 163 21.22 20.23 -27.45
N THR A 164 21.29 21.55 -27.65
CA THR A 164 20.96 22.59 -26.67
C THR A 164 19.48 22.52 -26.28
N ARG A 165 18.59 22.33 -27.26
CA ARG A 165 17.14 22.16 -27.00
C ARG A 165 16.78 20.89 -26.22
N LYS A 166 17.71 19.92 -26.13
CA LYS A 166 17.50 18.64 -25.44
C LYS A 166 18.19 18.58 -24.07
N LEU A 167 18.95 19.62 -23.73
CA LEU A 167 19.64 19.79 -22.46
C LEU A 167 18.65 20.23 -21.38
#